data_AF-A0A1C5ZPB8-F1
#
_entry.id   AF-A0A1C5ZPB8-F1
#
_cell.length_a   1.000
_cell.length_b   1.000
_cell.length_c   1.000
_cell.angle_alpha   90.00
_cell.angle_beta   90.00
_cell.angle_gamma   90.00
#
_symmetry.space_group_name_H-M   'P 1'
#
loop_
_entity.id
_entity.type
_entity.pdbx_description
1 polymer ?
#
loop_
_entity_poly.entity_id
_entity_poly.type
_entity_poly.pdbx_seq_one_letter_code
_entity_poly.pdbx_strand_id
1 'polypeptide(L)'
;MKKKLTRQLEFTAKDRKAIHKRDNETCVFCAAGYEPPEDPAYCRTALQIMHIVPRSQLGMGVEQNGVLGCVWHHQMLDNGNLDNRKEMIRMLEKRMRRMYPGWTREKVIYRKDSVNEKKHLSADWGDAGKEIEKVQPGSRTVPPEGFVFWETKEEAQDVTSKKIETGR
;
A
#
# COMPACT_ATOMS: atom_id res chain seq x y z
N MET A 1 -25.44 20.72 -9.88
CA MET A 1 -25.49 19.25 -9.67
C MET A 1 -24.32 18.58 -10.38
N LYS A 2 -23.56 17.70 -9.72
CA LYS A 2 -22.51 16.91 -10.40
C LYS A 2 -23.16 15.89 -11.36
N LYS A 3 -22.56 15.69 -12.54
CA LYS A 3 -23.02 14.70 -13.52
C LYS A 3 -22.94 13.28 -12.90
N LYS A 4 -23.88 12.40 -13.25
CA LYS A 4 -23.99 11.03 -12.69
C LYS A 4 -22.66 10.26 -12.79
N LEU A 5 -21.94 10.40 -13.91
CA LEU A 5 -20.64 9.76 -14.14
C LEU A 5 -19.57 10.25 -13.14
N THR A 6 -19.43 11.56 -12.95
CA THR A 6 -18.44 12.15 -12.04
C THR A 6 -18.59 11.61 -10.61
N ARG A 7 -19.83 11.37 -10.17
CA ARG A 7 -20.11 10.79 -8.85
C ARG A 7 -19.67 9.33 -8.72
N GLN A 8 -19.58 8.57 -9.81
CA GLN A 8 -19.14 7.16 -9.80
C GLN A 8 -17.61 7.03 -9.80
N LEU A 9 -16.90 8.06 -10.30
CA LEU A 9 -15.44 8.10 -10.37
C LEU A 9 -14.81 8.73 -9.11
N GLU A 10 -15.59 9.38 -8.26
CA GLU A 10 -15.12 9.97 -7.01
C GLU A 10 -15.23 8.97 -5.85
N PHE A 11 -14.16 8.82 -5.06
CA PHE A 11 -14.21 8.01 -3.84
C PHE A 11 -15.19 8.58 -2.82
N THR A 12 -16.09 7.72 -2.33
CA THR A 12 -16.98 8.08 -1.21
C THR A 12 -16.18 8.20 0.09
N ALA A 13 -16.73 8.90 1.09
CA ALA A 13 -16.08 9.02 2.40
C ALA A 13 -15.84 7.64 3.07
N LYS A 14 -16.71 6.66 2.79
CA LYS A 14 -16.55 5.27 3.27
C LYS A 14 -15.33 4.62 2.62
N ASP A 15 -15.20 4.71 1.29
CA ASP A 15 -14.08 4.13 0.56
C ASP A 15 -12.76 4.77 0.95
N ARG A 16 -12.71 6.10 1.14
CA ARG A 16 -11.50 6.78 1.59
C ARG A 16 -11.03 6.25 2.95
N LYS A 17 -11.95 6.14 3.92
CA LYS A 17 -11.62 5.58 5.24
C LYS A 17 -11.14 4.14 5.15
N ALA A 18 -11.76 3.32 4.29
CA ALA A 18 -11.35 1.93 4.09
C ALA A 18 -9.94 1.84 3.49
N ILE A 19 -9.61 2.66 2.49
CA ILE A 19 -8.27 2.73 1.90
C ILE A 19 -7.22 3.15 2.94
N HIS A 20 -7.49 4.21 3.71
CA HIS A 20 -6.57 4.67 4.76
C HIS A 20 -6.31 3.58 5.81
N LYS A 21 -7.37 2.88 6.24
CA LYS A 21 -7.27 1.78 7.19
C LYS A 21 -6.49 0.59 6.62
N ARG A 22 -6.77 0.19 5.37
CA ARG A 22 -6.11 -0.93 4.68
C ARG A 22 -4.62 -0.68 4.47
N ASP A 23 -4.26 0.55 4.14
CA ASP A 23 -2.87 0.93 3.86
C ASP A 23 -2.15 1.46 5.10
N ASN A 24 -2.70 1.26 6.31
CA ASN A 24 -2.10 1.61 7.60
C ASN A 24 -1.59 3.05 7.66
N GLU A 25 -2.34 4.00 7.09
CA GLU A 25 -1.96 5.41 6.99
C GLU A 25 -0.52 5.62 6.50
N THR A 26 -0.06 4.77 5.58
CA THR A 26 1.30 4.81 5.04
C THR A 26 1.26 4.70 3.51
N CYS A 27 2.19 5.38 2.83
CA CYS A 27 2.36 5.21 1.39
C CYS A 27 2.76 3.78 1.05
N VAL A 28 2.02 3.13 0.14
CA VAL A 28 2.28 1.74 -0.27
C VAL A 28 3.66 1.53 -0.92
N PHE A 29 4.19 2.56 -1.58
CA PHE A 29 5.49 2.51 -2.23
C PHE A 29 6.64 2.80 -1.26
N CYS A 30 6.47 3.76 -0.35
CA CYS A 30 7.43 4.00 0.74
C CYS A 30 7.58 2.76 1.61
N ALA A 31 6.47 2.10 1.96
CA ALA A 31 6.49 0.85 2.72
C ALA A 31 7.19 -0.30 1.98
N ALA A 32 7.25 -0.23 0.64
CA ALA A 32 7.96 -1.19 -0.20
C ALA A 32 9.42 -0.80 -0.49
N GLY A 33 9.89 0.37 -0.02
CA GLY A 33 11.23 0.89 -0.31
C GLY A 33 11.44 1.27 -1.79
N TYR A 34 10.36 1.48 -2.55
CA TYR A 34 10.45 1.79 -3.98
C TYR A 34 10.75 3.27 -4.21
N GLU A 35 11.83 3.58 -4.92
CA GLU A 35 12.24 4.95 -5.31
C GLU A 35 11.97 5.99 -4.20
N PRO A 36 12.57 5.82 -3.00
CA PRO A 36 12.34 6.73 -1.90
C PRO A 36 12.82 8.14 -2.26
N PRO A 37 12.08 9.20 -1.87
CA PRO A 37 12.56 10.56 -2.08
C PRO A 37 13.81 10.82 -1.24
N GLU A 38 14.68 11.69 -1.74
CA GLU A 38 15.90 12.13 -1.04
C GLU A 38 15.58 12.75 0.33
N ASP A 39 14.49 13.52 0.41
CA ASP A 39 13.97 14.06 1.67
C ASP A 39 12.78 13.22 2.19
N PRO A 40 12.95 12.50 3.33
CA PRO A 40 11.88 11.71 3.95
C PRO A 40 10.66 12.54 4.39
N ALA A 41 10.76 13.86 4.48
CA ALA A 41 9.62 14.73 4.77
C ALA A 41 8.50 14.58 3.72
N TYR A 42 8.83 14.37 2.45
CA TYR A 42 7.83 14.16 1.38
C TYR A 42 6.97 12.91 1.60
N CYS A 43 7.50 11.91 2.32
CA CYS A 43 6.76 10.69 2.64
C CYS A 43 5.70 10.89 3.74
N ARG A 44 5.85 11.94 4.57
CA ARG A 44 5.11 12.10 5.84
C ARG A 44 4.04 13.20 5.83
N THR A 45 4.08 14.13 4.88
CA THR A 45 3.37 15.42 5.03
C THR A 45 1.99 15.49 4.37
N ALA A 46 1.67 14.66 3.37
CA ALA A 46 0.33 14.62 2.79
C ALA A 46 0.07 13.31 2.03
N LEU A 47 -0.59 12.35 2.70
CA LEU A 47 -1.04 11.14 2.04
C LEU A 47 -2.29 11.41 1.20
N GLN A 48 -2.26 10.95 -0.04
CA GLN A 48 -3.31 11.13 -1.03
C GLN A 48 -3.68 9.78 -1.64
N ILE A 49 -4.95 9.65 -2.02
CA ILE A 49 -5.45 8.41 -2.63
C ILE A 49 -5.18 8.46 -4.14
N MET A 50 -4.27 7.62 -4.60
CA MET A 50 -3.96 7.39 -6.01
C MET A 50 -4.96 6.41 -6.62
N HIS A 51 -5.26 6.57 -7.91
CA HIS A 51 -6.07 5.61 -8.65
C HIS A 51 -5.17 4.65 -9.42
N ILE A 52 -5.45 3.34 -9.34
CA ILE A 52 -4.77 2.32 -10.16
C ILE A 52 -5.18 2.50 -11.63
N VAL A 53 -6.50 2.59 -11.87
CA VAL A 53 -7.05 3.01 -13.15
C VAL A 53 -7.49 4.47 -13.04
N PRO A 54 -6.90 5.39 -13.81
CA PRO A 54 -7.19 6.82 -13.69
C PRO A 54 -8.62 7.15 -14.12
N ARG A 55 -9.15 8.26 -13.60
CA ARG A 55 -10.50 8.75 -13.92
C ARG A 55 -10.70 9.03 -15.42
N SER A 56 -9.65 9.41 -16.13
CA SER A 56 -9.67 9.61 -17.60
C SER A 56 -9.95 8.31 -18.37
N GLN A 57 -9.65 7.16 -17.78
CA GLN A 57 -9.96 5.81 -18.30
C GLN A 57 -11.20 5.21 -17.62
N LEU A 58 -12.05 6.06 -17.01
CA LEU A 58 -13.28 5.66 -16.32
C LEU A 58 -13.05 4.76 -15.09
N GLY A 59 -11.90 4.86 -14.42
CA GLY A 59 -11.67 4.16 -13.16
C GLY A 59 -12.64 4.59 -12.06
N MET A 60 -13.31 3.63 -11.41
CA MET A 60 -14.32 3.87 -10.39
C MET A 60 -13.71 4.34 -9.07
N GLY A 61 -14.47 5.12 -8.31
CA GLY A 61 -14.11 5.58 -6.97
C GLY A 61 -14.41 4.54 -5.88
N VAL A 62 -13.90 3.32 -6.03
CA VAL A 62 -14.08 2.21 -5.08
C VAL A 62 -12.77 1.83 -4.40
N GLU A 63 -12.81 1.27 -3.19
CA GLU A 63 -11.63 0.88 -2.40
C GLU A 63 -10.60 0.05 -3.20
N GLN A 64 -11.07 -0.84 -4.08
CA GLN A 64 -10.25 -1.74 -4.89
C GLN A 64 -9.49 -1.03 -6.03
N ASN A 65 -9.85 0.22 -6.35
CA ASN A 65 -9.17 1.04 -7.37
C ASN A 65 -8.27 2.12 -6.74
N GLY A 66 -8.37 2.32 -5.42
CA GLY A 66 -7.64 3.37 -4.71
C GLY A 66 -6.53 2.81 -3.83
N VAL A 67 -5.40 3.49 -3.77
CA VAL A 67 -4.29 3.17 -2.85
C VAL A 67 -3.72 4.44 -2.23
N LEU A 68 -3.20 4.33 -1.02
CA LEU A 68 -2.62 5.46 -0.33
C LEU A 68 -1.17 5.70 -0.80
N GLY A 69 -0.87 6.94 -1.20
CA GLY A 69 0.44 7.37 -1.66
C GLY A 69 0.87 8.68 -1.01
N CYS A 70 2.17 8.90 -0.87
CA CYS A 70 2.70 10.22 -0.53
C CYS A 70 2.72 11.12 -1.79
N VAL A 71 2.93 12.41 -1.61
CA VAL A 71 2.97 13.38 -2.73
C VAL A 71 4.01 12.99 -3.78
N TRP A 72 5.17 12.50 -3.36
CA TRP A 72 6.26 12.06 -4.25
C TRP A 72 5.84 10.91 -5.17
N HIS A 73 5.37 9.81 -4.59
CA HIS A 73 4.91 8.66 -5.40
C HIS A 73 3.63 8.94 -6.16
N HIS A 74 2.75 9.81 -5.63
CA HIS A 74 1.57 10.26 -6.37
C HIS A 74 1.98 11.02 -7.64
N GLN A 75 2.96 11.93 -7.54
CA GLN A 75 3.49 12.65 -8.69
C GLN A 75 4.21 11.72 -9.66
N MET A 76 4.96 10.72 -9.17
CA MET A 76 5.63 9.73 -10.01
C MET A 76 4.63 8.85 -10.77
N LEU A 77 3.50 8.49 -10.15
CA LEU A 77 2.48 7.68 -10.82
C LEU A 77 1.73 8.47 -11.91
N ASP A 78 1.45 9.75 -11.66
CA ASP A 78 0.68 10.60 -12.57
C ASP A 78 1.54 11.18 -13.70
N ASN A 79 2.76 11.63 -13.37
CA ASN A 79 3.63 12.39 -14.26
C ASN A 79 4.98 11.72 -14.55
N GLY A 80 5.25 10.53 -14.00
CA GLY A 80 6.50 9.81 -14.24
C GLY A 80 6.66 9.36 -15.69
N ASN A 81 7.87 8.88 -16.02
CA ASN A 81 8.12 8.28 -17.32
C ASN A 81 7.24 7.03 -17.54
N LEU A 82 7.13 6.59 -18.79
CA LEU A 82 6.26 5.46 -19.14
C LEU A 82 6.64 4.16 -18.41
N ASP A 83 7.90 3.96 -18.09
CA ASP A 83 8.39 2.70 -17.52
C ASP A 83 8.15 2.63 -16.01
N ASN A 84 8.52 3.68 -15.26
CA ASN A 84 8.21 3.84 -13.84
C ASN A 84 6.69 3.72 -13.62
N ARG A 85 5.88 4.37 -14.47
CA ARG A 85 4.43 4.30 -14.36
C ARG A 85 3.90 2.87 -14.56
N LYS A 86 4.40 2.14 -15.56
CA LYS A 86 4.01 0.74 -15.81
C LYS A 86 4.40 -0.16 -14.64
N GLU A 87 5.60 0.02 -14.12
CA GLU A 87 6.11 -0.74 -12.99
C GLU A 87 5.28 -0.50 -11.73
N MET A 88 5.05 0.78 -11.39
CA MET A 88 4.22 1.15 -10.25
C MET A 88 2.81 0.57 -10.36
N ILE A 89 2.16 0.68 -11.52
CA ILE A 89 0.84 0.04 -11.73
C ILE A 89 0.93 -1.46 -11.55
N ARG A 90 1.94 -2.15 -12.10
CA ARG A 90 2.13 -3.59 -11.94
C ARG A 90 2.27 -3.99 -10.48
N MET A 91 3.00 -3.22 -9.68
CA MET A 91 3.12 -3.43 -8.22
C MET A 91 1.76 -3.30 -7.53
N LEU A 92 0.98 -2.26 -7.87
CA LEU A 92 -0.35 -2.03 -7.31
C LEU A 92 -1.33 -3.13 -7.70
N GLU A 93 -1.35 -3.57 -8.96
CA GLU A 93 -2.20 -4.68 -9.42
C GLU A 93 -1.86 -5.97 -8.68
N LYS A 94 -0.57 -6.29 -8.53
CA LYS A 94 -0.12 -7.46 -7.77
C LYS A 94 -0.54 -7.35 -6.30
N ARG A 95 -0.48 -6.16 -5.71
CA ARG A 95 -0.96 -5.91 -4.34
C ARG A 95 -2.47 -6.11 -4.24
N MET A 96 -3.26 -5.56 -5.17
CA MET A 96 -4.72 -5.71 -5.15
C MET A 96 -5.16 -7.15 -5.33
N ARG A 97 -4.53 -7.92 -6.23
CA ARG A 97 -4.84 -9.35 -6.42
C ARG A 97 -4.58 -10.19 -5.17
N ARG A 98 -3.63 -9.79 -4.33
CA ARG A 98 -3.37 -10.46 -3.04
C ARG A 98 -4.43 -10.14 -2.00
N MET A 99 -4.93 -8.91 -1.97
CA MET A 99 -5.91 -8.46 -0.96
C MET A 99 -7.36 -8.80 -1.35
N TYR A 100 -7.68 -8.77 -2.63
CA TYR A 100 -9.00 -9.05 -3.15
C TYR A 100 -8.90 -10.19 -4.18
N PRO A 101 -9.20 -11.44 -3.78
CA PRO A 101 -9.25 -12.55 -4.72
C PRO A 101 -10.20 -12.25 -5.89
N GLY A 102 -9.78 -12.59 -7.11
CA GLY A 102 -10.54 -12.30 -8.32
C GLY A 102 -10.46 -10.84 -8.80
N TRP A 103 -9.48 -10.06 -8.33
CA TRP A 103 -9.22 -8.72 -8.84
C TRP A 103 -8.73 -8.69 -10.26
N THR A 104 -9.44 -7.93 -11.09
CA THR A 104 -9.05 -7.60 -12.46
C THR A 104 -9.28 -6.11 -12.71
N ARG A 105 -8.51 -5.58 -13.67
CA ARG A 105 -8.54 -4.16 -14.05
C ARG A 105 -9.92 -3.76 -14.60
N GLU A 106 -10.60 -4.68 -15.26
CA GLU A 106 -11.90 -4.47 -15.90
C GLU A 106 -13.00 -4.29 -14.86
N LYS A 107 -12.92 -4.96 -13.71
CA LYS A 107 -13.91 -4.84 -12.63
C LYS A 107 -13.89 -3.49 -11.93
N VAL A 108 -12.78 -2.75 -12.02
CA VAL A 108 -12.64 -1.40 -11.44
C VAL A 108 -12.88 -0.28 -12.46
N ILE A 109 -13.19 -0.61 -13.71
CA ILE A 109 -13.56 0.34 -14.77
C ILE A 109 -15.08 0.48 -14.82
N TYR A 110 -15.56 1.72 -14.83
CA TYR A 110 -16.97 2.01 -15.00
C TYR A 110 -17.44 1.62 -16.42
N ARG A 111 -18.46 0.76 -16.49
CA ARG A 111 -19.20 0.45 -17.72
C ARG A 111 -20.66 0.86 -17.51
N LYS A 112 -21.28 1.46 -18.53
CA LYS A 112 -22.69 1.90 -18.44
C LYS A 112 -23.64 0.70 -18.34
N ASP A 113 -23.27 -0.40 -18.96
CA ASP A 113 -24.13 -1.58 -19.11
C ASP A 113 -24.13 -2.46 -17.84
N SER A 114 -23.12 -2.32 -16.97
CA SER A 114 -23.04 -3.05 -15.70
C SER A 114 -23.84 -2.41 -14.55
N VAL A 115 -24.52 -1.29 -14.80
CA VAL A 115 -25.29 -0.57 -13.76
C VAL A 115 -26.52 -1.37 -13.29
N ASN A 116 -26.99 -2.36 -14.08
CA ASN A 116 -28.10 -3.25 -13.70
C ASN A 116 -27.67 -4.41 -12.76
N GLU A 117 -26.37 -4.63 -12.56
CA GLU A 117 -25.83 -5.79 -11.83
C GLU A 117 -25.17 -5.40 -10.49
N LYS A 118 -25.43 -4.17 -10.02
CA LYS A 118 -24.84 -3.61 -8.80
C LYS A 118 -25.25 -4.31 -7.50
N LYS A 119 -26.14 -5.30 -7.54
CA LYS A 119 -26.50 -6.11 -6.36
C LYS A 119 -25.57 -7.30 -6.11
N HIS A 120 -24.76 -7.72 -7.09
CA HIS A 120 -23.93 -8.93 -6.96
C HIS A 120 -22.41 -8.66 -6.87
N LEU A 121 -21.88 -7.60 -7.48
CA LEU A 121 -20.42 -7.39 -7.51
C LEU A 121 -19.79 -7.06 -6.15
N SER A 122 -20.51 -6.49 -5.19
CA SER A 122 -19.94 -6.21 -3.85
C SER A 122 -19.79 -7.47 -3.00
N ALA A 123 -20.42 -8.59 -3.39
CA ALA A 123 -20.38 -9.87 -2.67
C ALA A 123 -19.33 -10.85 -3.24
N ASP A 124 -18.91 -10.67 -4.50
CA ASP A 124 -17.99 -11.60 -5.19
C ASP A 124 -16.51 -11.29 -5.00
N TRP A 125 -16.18 -10.16 -4.38
CA TRP A 125 -14.84 -9.93 -3.86
C TRP A 125 -14.75 -10.71 -2.58
N GLY A 126 -14.34 -11.98 -2.68
CA GLY A 126 -14.31 -12.91 -1.56
C GLY A 126 -13.89 -12.21 -0.27
N ASP A 127 -14.75 -12.30 0.74
CA ASP A 127 -14.65 -11.64 2.04
C ASP A 127 -13.38 -12.14 2.74
N ALA A 128 -12.22 -11.62 2.32
CA ALA A 128 -10.93 -11.84 2.96
C ALA A 128 -10.85 -10.91 4.17
N GLY A 129 -11.75 -11.14 5.11
CA GLY A 129 -12.15 -10.17 6.12
C GLY A 129 -12.52 -10.75 7.47
N LYS A 130 -11.98 -11.90 7.90
CA LYS A 130 -11.82 -12.24 9.34
C LYS A 130 -11.06 -13.55 9.58
N GLU A 131 -9.76 -13.45 9.81
CA GLU A 131 -9.14 -14.14 10.93
C GLU A 131 -7.95 -13.31 11.42
N ILE A 132 -8.27 -12.29 12.23
CA ILE A 132 -7.26 -11.72 13.12
C ILE A 132 -7.17 -12.76 14.24
N GLU A 133 -6.24 -13.69 14.11
CA GLU A 133 -5.87 -14.57 15.21
C GLU A 133 -5.52 -13.67 16.41
N LYS A 134 -6.22 -13.88 17.53
CA LYS A 134 -6.02 -13.11 18.75
C LYS A 134 -4.60 -13.37 19.25
N VAL A 135 -3.64 -12.52 18.85
CA VAL A 135 -2.32 -12.50 19.49
C VAL A 135 -2.56 -12.07 20.93
N GLN A 136 -2.40 -13.02 21.83
CA GLN A 136 -2.41 -12.78 23.26
C GLN A 136 -1.24 -11.84 23.59
N PRO A 137 -1.46 -10.81 24.43
CA PRO A 137 -0.40 -9.89 24.79
C PRO A 137 0.57 -10.60 25.74
N GLY A 138 1.77 -10.88 25.25
CA GLY A 138 2.89 -11.29 26.09
C GLY A 138 3.44 -12.67 25.75
N SER A 139 4.36 -12.73 24.79
CA SER A 139 5.59 -13.50 24.98
C SER A 139 6.63 -13.03 23.96
N ARG A 140 7.86 -12.85 24.44
CA ARG A 140 9.03 -12.45 23.68
C ARG A 140 9.47 -13.68 22.89
N THR A 141 8.98 -13.86 21.66
CA THR A 141 9.38 -15.00 20.83
C THR A 141 10.65 -14.68 20.05
N VAL A 142 11.67 -15.49 20.31
CA VAL A 142 12.93 -15.58 19.58
C VAL A 142 12.64 -15.85 18.09
N PRO A 143 13.38 -15.25 17.14
CA PRO A 143 13.19 -15.54 15.72
C PRO A 143 13.38 -17.02 15.41
N PRO A 144 12.60 -17.59 14.48
CA PRO A 144 12.67 -19.00 14.12
C PRO A 144 14.02 -19.37 13.49
N GLU A 145 14.46 -20.59 13.76
CA GLU A 145 15.72 -21.13 13.25
C GLU A 145 15.72 -21.13 11.70
N GLY A 146 16.71 -20.46 11.11
CA GLY A 146 16.84 -20.26 9.66
C GLY A 146 16.58 -18.84 9.15
N PHE A 147 16.27 -17.88 10.02
CA PHE A 147 16.18 -16.46 9.64
C PHE A 147 17.58 -15.84 9.48
N VAL A 148 18.05 -15.74 8.23
CA VAL A 148 19.29 -15.02 7.89
C VAL A 148 18.99 -13.53 7.88
N PHE A 149 19.45 -12.84 8.93
CA PHE A 149 19.44 -11.39 9.03
C PHE A 149 20.42 -10.81 7.99
N TRP A 150 19.93 -9.99 7.07
CA TRP A 150 20.81 -9.21 6.20
C TRP A 150 21.42 -8.10 7.07
N GLU A 151 22.68 -8.29 7.48
CA GLU A 151 23.43 -7.31 8.27
C GLU A 151 23.53 -5.99 7.49
N THR A 152 22.88 -4.96 8.03
CA THR A 152 23.20 -3.57 7.74
C THR A 152 24.54 -3.27 8.39
N LYS A 153 25.48 -2.85 7.55
CA LYS A 153 26.79 -2.33 7.90
C LYS A 153 26.63 -1.16 8.90
N GLU A 154 27.59 -1.09 9.83
CA GLU A 154 27.91 0.03 10.73
C GLU A 154 27.16 0.07 12.07
N GLU A 155 27.80 -0.49 13.12
CA GLU A 155 28.28 0.26 14.29
C GLU A 155 28.80 -0.72 15.36
N ALA A 156 30.12 -0.71 15.59
CA ALA A 156 30.72 -1.21 16.82
C ALA A 156 32.08 -0.55 17.02
N GLN A 157 32.06 0.70 17.49
CA GLN A 157 33.17 1.21 18.28
C GLN A 157 32.99 0.77 19.74
N ASP A 158 34.14 0.52 20.34
CA ASP A 158 34.40 0.48 21.78
C ASP A 158 33.99 -0.79 22.55
N VAL A 159 35.04 -1.50 22.99
CA VAL A 159 35.29 -1.98 24.37
C VAL A 159 36.28 -3.14 24.23
N THR A 160 37.57 -2.83 24.29
CA THR A 160 38.61 -3.82 24.63
C THR A 160 39.15 -3.53 26.02
N SER A 161 38.47 -4.14 26.97
CA SER A 161 38.99 -4.79 28.17
C SER A 161 40.33 -4.32 28.74
N LYS A 162 40.21 -3.64 29.88
CA LYS A 162 41.16 -3.66 31.00
C LYS A 162 41.68 -5.08 31.22
N LYS A 163 42.97 -5.30 30.95
CA LYS A 163 43.72 -6.44 31.48
C LYS A 163 44.51 -5.94 32.69
N ILE A 164 44.23 -6.60 33.79
CA ILE A 164 44.78 -6.35 35.13
C ILE A 164 46.22 -6.85 35.10
N GLU A 165 47.19 -5.95 35.19
CA GLU A 165 48.58 -6.30 35.50
C GLU A 165 48.72 -6.40 37.02
N THR A 166 49.11 -7.58 37.47
CA THR A 166 49.51 -7.87 38.86
C THR A 166 51.01 -7.70 38.94
N GLY A 167 51.47 -6.81 39.82
CA GLY A 167 52.88 -6.65 40.14
C GLY A 167 53.33 -7.62 41.23
N ARG A 168 54.42 -8.33 40.98
CA ARG A 168 55.54 -8.49 41.92
C ARG A 168 56.80 -8.94 41.20
#